data_AF-A0A0A8XXJ9-F1
#
_entry.id   AF-A0A0A8XXJ9-F1
#
_cell.length_a   1.000
_cell.length_b   1.000
_cell.length_c   1.000
_cell.angle_alpha   90.00
_cell.angle_beta   90.00
_cell.angle_gamma   90.00
#
_symmetry.space_group_name_H-M   'P 1'
#
loop_
_entity.id
_entity.type
_entity.pdbx_description
1 polymer ?
#
loop_
_entity_poly.entity_id
_entity_poly.type
_entity_poly.pdbx_seq_one_letter_code
_entity_poly.pdbx_strand_id
1 'polypeptide(L)'
;MAGINIHWDHSLDFFNMMQQAKGDRHPAFFMEVFIIATWNIWKQRNGWIFESRQPSFEAWKEGFHEEFLLQMHRFKQTLKITVISWLQNLI
;
A
#
# COMPACT_ATOMS: atom_id res chain seq x y z
N MET A 1 -0.72 -8.99 2.21
CA MET A 1 -1.27 -7.62 2.39
C MET A 1 -2.34 -7.55 3.48
N ALA A 2 -2.37 -8.48 4.43
CA ALA A 2 -3.38 -8.50 5.49
C ALA A 2 -3.38 -7.20 6.33
N GLY A 3 -2.21 -6.59 6.57
CA GLY A 3 -2.09 -5.30 7.27
C GLY A 3 -2.69 -4.09 6.54
N ILE A 4 -3.09 -4.23 5.27
CA ILE A 4 -3.81 -3.21 4.48
C ILE A 4 -5.11 -3.76 3.89
N ASN A 5 -5.62 -4.88 4.44
CA ASN A 5 -6.89 -5.52 4.08
C ASN A 5 -7.09 -5.90 2.60
N ILE A 6 -6.02 -6.00 1.80
CA ILE A 6 -6.13 -6.51 0.43
C ILE A 6 -6.14 -8.04 0.46
N HIS A 7 -7.21 -8.62 -0.09
CA HIS A 7 -7.42 -10.06 -0.22
C HIS A 7 -7.17 -10.47 -1.67
N TRP A 8 -6.42 -11.55 -1.84
CA TRP A 8 -6.04 -12.07 -3.14
C TRP A 8 -6.70 -13.42 -3.37
N ASP A 9 -7.53 -13.51 -4.41
CA ASP A 9 -8.05 -14.78 -4.88
C ASP A 9 -7.03 -15.41 -5.85
N HIS A 10 -6.26 -16.34 -5.30
CA HIS A 10 -5.22 -17.06 -6.05
C HIS A 10 -5.79 -18.07 -7.05
N SER A 11 -7.11 -18.25 -7.14
CA SER A 11 -7.75 -19.04 -8.20
C SER A 11 -7.90 -18.27 -9.52
N LEU A 12 -7.76 -16.94 -9.49
CA LEU A 12 -7.88 -16.07 -10.67
C LEU A 12 -6.51 -15.80 -11.31
N ASP A 13 -6.52 -15.46 -12.60
CA ASP A 13 -5.34 -14.86 -13.23
C ASP A 13 -5.06 -13.47 -12.65
N PHE A 14 -3.84 -12.98 -12.87
CA PHE A 14 -3.37 -11.74 -12.29
C PHE A 14 -4.30 -10.54 -12.55
N PHE A 15 -4.80 -10.37 -13.77
CA PHE A 15 -5.61 -9.20 -14.10
C PHE A 15 -6.99 -9.29 -13.46
N ASN A 16 -7.61 -10.47 -13.48
CA ASN A 16 -8.88 -10.71 -12.82
C ASN A 16 -8.77 -10.59 -11.30
N MET A 17 -7.71 -11.12 -10.71
CA MET A 17 -7.38 -10.97 -9.29
C MET A 17 -7.21 -9.49 -8.90
N MET A 18 -6.52 -8.69 -9.73
CA MET A 18 -6.36 -7.25 -9.52
C MET A 18 -7.68 -6.47 -9.63
N GLN A 19 -8.54 -6.81 -10.59
CA GLN A 19 -9.86 -6.17 -10.73
C GLN A 19 -10.76 -6.49 -9.54
N GLN A 20 -10.76 -7.74 -9.09
CA GLN A 20 -11.51 -8.17 -7.90
C GLN A 20 -11.03 -7.43 -6.65
N ALA A 21 -9.71 -7.43 -6.39
CA ALA A 21 -9.13 -6.74 -5.25
C ALA A 21 -9.41 -5.22 -5.24
N LYS A 22 -9.49 -4.59 -6.43
CA LYS A 22 -9.87 -3.18 -6.57
C LYS A 22 -11.34 -2.94 -6.21
N GLY A 23 -12.24 -3.82 -6.67
CA GLY A 23 -13.69 -3.68 -6.48
C GLY A 23 -14.12 -3.77 -5.03
N ASP A 24 -13.43 -4.58 -4.23
CA ASP A 24 -13.91 -4.94 -2.89
C ASP A 24 -13.63 -3.89 -1.81
N ARG A 25 -12.61 -3.02 -1.94
CA ARG A 25 -12.21 -2.17 -0.80
C ARG A 25 -11.73 -0.73 -1.08
N HIS A 26 -11.18 -0.38 -2.24
CA HIS A 26 -10.55 0.95 -2.44
C HIS A 26 -10.73 1.59 -3.82
N PRO A 27 -11.96 1.83 -4.30
CA PRO A 27 -12.18 2.22 -5.70
C PRO A 27 -11.45 3.51 -6.13
N ALA A 28 -11.23 4.45 -5.21
CA ALA A 28 -10.69 5.77 -5.53
C ALA A 28 -9.16 5.87 -5.57
N PHE A 29 -8.43 5.00 -4.86
CA PHE A 29 -6.97 5.07 -4.74
C PHE A 29 -6.29 3.70 -4.51
N PHE A 30 -6.95 2.61 -4.92
CA PHE A 30 -6.43 1.24 -4.78
C PHE A 30 -5.04 1.06 -5.39
N MET A 31 -4.82 1.62 -6.59
CA MET A 31 -3.55 1.45 -7.30
C MET A 31 -2.41 2.11 -6.53
N GLU A 32 -2.65 3.26 -5.91
CA GLU A 32 -1.69 3.95 -5.08
C GLU A 32 -1.34 3.14 -3.83
N VAL A 33 -2.34 2.55 -3.16
CA VAL A 33 -2.11 1.62 -2.03
C VAL A 33 -1.25 0.44 -2.49
N PHE A 34 -1.63 -0.22 -3.58
CA PHE A 34 -0.96 -1.40 -4.09
C PHE A 34 0.50 -1.09 -4.51
N ILE A 35 0.72 -0.01 -5.25
CA ILE A 35 2.05 0.39 -5.72
C ILE A 35 2.94 0.79 -4.54
N ILE A 36 2.44 1.59 -3.60
CA ILE A 36 3.25 2.04 -2.45
C ILE A 36 3.56 0.86 -1.51
N ALA A 37 2.63 -0.07 -1.33
CA ALA A 37 2.84 -1.27 -0.54
C ALA A 37 3.94 -2.17 -1.14
N THR A 38 3.83 -2.46 -2.44
CA THR A 38 4.81 -3.28 -3.17
C THR A 38 6.18 -2.59 -3.25
N TRP A 39 6.21 -1.27 -3.45
CA TRP A 39 7.42 -0.46 -3.40
C TRP A 39 8.13 -0.56 -2.04
N ASN A 40 7.40 -0.44 -0.94
CA ASN A 40 7.99 -0.56 0.38
C ASN A 40 8.50 -1.98 0.68
N ILE A 41 7.85 -3.04 0.18
CA ILE A 41 8.39 -4.41 0.27
C ILE A 41 9.75 -4.48 -0.45
N TRP A 42 9.84 -3.87 -1.64
CA TRP A 42 11.10 -3.81 -2.39
C TRP A 42 12.18 -3.03 -1.63
N LYS A 43 11.86 -1.88 -1.03
CA LYS A 43 12.80 -1.10 -0.20
C LYS A 43 13.33 -1.91 1.00
N GLN A 44 12.47 -2.64 1.71
CA GLN A 44 12.87 -3.50 2.83
C GLN A 44 13.85 -4.60 2.38
N ARG A 45 13.58 -5.25 1.25
CA ARG A 45 14.48 -6.28 0.68
C ARG A 45 15.83 -5.72 0.26
N ASN A 46 15.84 -4.52 -0.32
CA ASN A 46 17.10 -3.87 -0.71
C ASN A 46 17.91 -3.39 0.49
N GLY A 47 17.25 -2.86 1.52
CA GLY A 47 17.93 -2.51 2.78
C GLY A 47 18.62 -3.72 3.40
N TRP A 48 18.00 -4.90 3.33
CA TRP A 48 18.64 -6.14 3.77
C TRP A 48 19.88 -6.50 2.95
N ILE A 49 19.77 -6.50 1.62
CA ILE A 49 20.84 -6.93 0.72
C ILE A 49 22.03 -5.97 0.72
N PHE A 50 21.76 -4.67 0.65
CA PHE A 50 22.79 -3.66 0.38
C PHE A 50 23.25 -2.91 1.62
N GLU A 51 22.44 -2.88 2.68
CA GLU A 51 22.70 -2.05 3.86
C GLU A 51 22.69 -2.84 5.16
N SER A 52 22.52 -4.17 5.11
CA SER A 52 22.39 -5.05 6.29
C SER A 52 21.29 -4.60 7.26
N ARG A 53 20.27 -3.88 6.77
CA ARG A 53 19.11 -3.45 7.57
C ARG A 53 18.12 -4.60 7.69
N GLN A 54 17.85 -5.03 8.93
CA GLN A 54 16.87 -6.09 9.19
C GLN A 54 15.46 -5.64 8.76
N PRO A 55 14.78 -6.38 7.87
CA PRO A 55 13.40 -6.10 7.54
C PRO A 55 12.47 -6.31 8.74
N SER A 56 11.55 -5.39 8.97
CA SER A 56 10.46 -5.56 9.93
C SER A 56 9.14 -5.06 9.36
N PHE A 57 8.03 -5.55 9.92
CA PHE A 57 6.70 -5.09 9.53
C PHE A 57 6.48 -3.64 9.95
N GLU A 58 7.01 -3.25 11.10
CA GLU A 58 6.95 -1.89 11.65
C GLU A 58 7.68 -0.91 10.73
N ALA A 59 8.91 -1.20 10.33
CA ALA A 59 9.68 -0.35 9.41
C ALA A 59 9.02 -0.29 8.02
N TRP A 60 8.39 -1.38 7.58
CA TRP A 60 7.58 -1.36 6.35
C TRP A 60 6.35 -0.46 6.49
N LYS A 61 5.64 -0.53 7.63
CA LYS A 61 4.44 0.27 7.90
C LYS A 61 4.76 1.76 7.98
N GLU A 62 5.86 2.12 8.64
CA GLU A 62 6.37 3.50 8.69
C GLU A 62 6.71 4.02 7.28
N GLY A 63 7.52 3.28 6.53
CA GLY A 63 7.87 3.67 5.16
C GLY A 63 6.66 3.71 4.21
N PHE A 64 5.66 2.86 4.42
CA PHE A 64 4.38 2.92 3.71
C PHE A 64 3.65 4.23 4.01
N HIS A 65 3.52 4.59 5.29
CA HIS A 65 2.84 5.81 5.72
C HIS A 65 3.54 7.07 5.18
N GLU A 66 4.86 7.15 5.30
CA GLU A 66 5.66 8.27 4.77
C GLU A 66 5.49 8.44 3.26
N GLU A 67 5.61 7.35 2.50
CA GLU A 67 5.44 7.39 1.04
C GLU A 67 4.01 7.76 0.64
N PHE A 68 3.02 7.32 1.41
CA PHE A 68 1.62 7.68 1.18
C PHE A 68 1.36 9.16 1.42
N LEU A 69 1.92 9.74 2.49
CA LEU A 69 1.85 11.18 2.76
C LEU A 69 2.48 11.99 1.62
N LEU A 70 3.59 11.53 1.04
CA LEU A 70 4.18 12.16 -0.14
C LEU A 70 3.26 12.07 -1.36
N GLN A 71 2.66 10.90 -1.60
CA GLN A 71 1.73 10.70 -2.72
C GLN A 71 0.47 11.56 -2.60
N MET A 72 0.00 11.85 -1.38
CA MET A 72 -1.16 12.69 -1.14
C MET A 72 -1.04 14.11 -1.69
N HIS A 73 0.18 14.65 -1.84
CA HIS A 73 0.38 15.95 -2.48
C HIS A 73 -0.13 15.98 -3.93
N ARG A 74 -0.20 14.82 -4.58
CA ARG A 74 -0.66 14.66 -5.96
C ARG A 74 -2.17 14.38 -6.06
N PHE A 75 -2.84 14.18 -4.93
CA PHE A 75 -4.28 13.89 -4.91
C PHE A 75 -5.10 15.15 -5.05
N LYS A 76 -6.26 15.02 -5.70
CA LYS A 76 -7.30 16.05 -5.68
C LYS A 76 -7.70 16.32 -4.23
N GLN A 77 -8.00 17.57 -3.89
CA GLN A 77 -8.36 17.96 -2.53
C GLN A 77 -9.54 17.15 -1.96
N THR A 78 -10.50 16.80 -2.81
CA THR A 78 -11.65 15.95 -2.46
C THR A 78 -11.27 14.52 -2.07
N LEU A 79 -10.16 13.98 -2.61
CA LEU A 79 -9.67 12.65 -2.28
C LEU A 79 -8.79 12.64 -1.03
N LYS A 80 -8.10 13.75 -0.72
CA LYS A 80 -7.21 13.85 0.45
C LYS A 80 -7.94 13.58 1.77
N ILE A 81 -9.16 14.09 1.93
CA ILE A 81 -9.95 13.90 3.16
C ILE A 81 -10.22 12.40 3.39
N THR A 82 -10.72 11.72 2.36
CA THR A 82 -11.01 10.27 2.38
C THR A 82 -9.75 9.47 2.71
N VAL A 83 -8.62 9.87 2.14
CA VAL A 83 -7.34 9.21 2.32
C VAL A 83 -6.77 9.40 3.72
N ILE A 84 -6.82 10.62 4.27
CA ILE A 84 -6.38 10.90 5.65
C ILE A 84 -7.20 10.06 6.62
N SER A 85 -8.52 10.07 6.46
CA SER A 85 -9.41 9.26 7.30
C SER A 85 -9.08 7.77 7.21
N TRP A 86 -8.80 7.27 6.00
CA TRP A 86 -8.40 5.87 5.82
C TRP A 86 -7.04 5.54 6.47
N LEU A 87 -6.02 6.38 6.28
CA LEU A 87 -4.70 6.19 6.89
C LEU A 87 -4.75 6.18 8.42
N GLN A 88 -5.58 7.03 9.02
CA GLN A 88 -5.77 7.07 10.48
C GLN A 88 -6.41 5.79 11.03
N ASN A 89 -7.25 5.12 10.24
CA ASN A 89 -7.92 3.86 10.60
C ASN A 89 -7.09 2.61 10.24
N LEU A 90 -5.88 2.78 9.74
CA LEU A 90 -4.93 1.72 9.38
C LEU A 90 -4.02 1.32 10.56
N ILE A 91 -4.30 1.86 11.75
CA ILE A 91 -3.65 1.55 13.02
C ILE A 91 -4.53 0.62 13.83
#